data_AF-A0A1E7G8C7-F1
#
_entry.id   AF-A0A1E7G8C7-F1
#
_cell.length_a   1.000
_cell.length_b   1.000
_cell.length_c   1.000
_cell.angle_alpha   90.00
_cell.angle_beta   90.00
_cell.angle_gamma   90.00
#
_symmetry.space_group_name_H-M   'P 1'
#
loop_
_entity.id
_entity.type
_entity.pdbx_description
1 polymer ?
#
loop_
_entity_poly.entity_id
_entity_poly.type
_entity_poly.pdbx_seq_one_letter_code
_entity_poly.pdbx_strand_id
1 'polypeptide(L)'
;MPDVLYSEFCNLWGPWKSDADQAEFAIGLIRRALLKFGMKWDLYKNHYDFDSAVADEFFRNFADLFIDISVEVSEILPVVFGSELLKLSILMVDVANGPKSGLSKDEALKGYYECESKAHEFYSKLITLSENVSLKLGDSSNVDFTAMTF
;
A
#
# COMPACT_ATOMS: atom_id res chain seq x y z
N MET A 1 -13.82 -3.63 -11.08
CA MET A 1 -13.11 -3.29 -12.32
C MET A 1 -11.69 -2.91 -11.93
N PRO A 2 -10.76 -3.88 -11.84
CA PRO A 2 -9.43 -3.63 -11.27
C PRO A 2 -8.26 -3.67 -12.27
N ASP A 3 -8.42 -4.23 -13.48
CA ASP A 3 -7.28 -4.57 -14.36
C ASP A 3 -6.60 -3.41 -15.13
N VAL A 4 -6.96 -2.16 -14.83
CA VAL A 4 -6.85 -1.02 -15.78
C VAL A 4 -5.90 0.07 -15.28
N LEU A 5 -5.49 0.11 -14.02
CA LEU A 5 -4.87 1.34 -13.48
C LEU A 5 -3.35 1.44 -13.61
N TYR A 6 -2.57 0.36 -13.68
CA TYR A 6 -1.11 0.50 -13.87
C TYR A 6 -0.65 0.10 -15.27
N SER A 7 -1.13 -1.03 -15.79
CA SER A 7 -0.73 -1.51 -17.13
C SER A 7 -1.18 -0.55 -18.23
N GLU A 8 -2.41 -0.03 -18.17
CA GLU A 8 -2.86 1.01 -19.11
C GLU A 8 -2.14 2.34 -18.86
N PHE A 9 -1.78 2.67 -17.61
CA PHE A 9 -1.00 3.89 -17.31
C PHE A 9 0.44 3.80 -17.85
N CYS A 10 1.14 2.69 -17.70
CA CYS A 10 2.46 2.47 -18.31
C CYS A 10 2.38 2.48 -19.84
N ASN A 11 1.34 1.89 -20.42
CA ASN A 11 1.07 1.96 -21.85
C ASN A 11 0.75 3.39 -22.33
N LEU A 12 0.07 4.21 -21.51
CA LEU A 12 -0.26 5.61 -21.81
C LEU A 12 0.93 6.58 -21.62
N TRP A 13 1.90 6.25 -20.76
CA TRP A 13 3.07 7.10 -20.47
C TRP A 13 4.33 6.76 -21.28
N GLY A 14 4.35 5.61 -21.97
CA GLY A 14 5.32 5.29 -23.02
C GLY A 14 6.75 4.95 -22.53
N PRO A 15 7.62 4.47 -23.45
CA PRO A 15 8.98 3.99 -23.18
C PRO A 15 10.01 5.08 -22.80
N TRP A 16 9.57 6.26 -22.36
CA TRP A 16 10.41 7.46 -22.21
C TRP A 16 10.67 7.88 -20.76
N LYS A 17 10.28 7.05 -19.78
CA LYS A 17 10.54 7.31 -18.36
C LYS A 17 11.59 6.38 -17.80
N SER A 18 12.55 6.96 -17.08
CA SER A 18 13.63 6.23 -16.43
C SER A 18 13.09 5.25 -15.38
N ASP A 19 13.85 4.20 -15.06
CA ASP A 19 13.50 3.27 -13.98
C ASP A 19 13.22 4.00 -12.65
N ALA A 20 13.89 5.14 -12.42
CA ALA A 20 13.68 6.00 -11.27
C ALA A 20 12.28 6.63 -11.26
N ASP A 21 11.80 7.14 -12.40
CA ASP A 21 10.46 7.73 -12.51
C ASP A 21 9.36 6.67 -12.31
N GLN A 22 9.60 5.45 -12.79
CA GLN A 22 8.67 4.32 -12.62
C GLN A 22 8.61 3.89 -11.14
N ALA A 23 9.77 3.79 -10.48
CA ALA A 23 9.85 3.47 -9.06
C ALA A 23 9.19 4.54 -8.18
N GLU A 24 9.41 5.82 -8.46
CA GLU A 24 8.77 6.92 -7.72
C GLU A 24 7.24 6.86 -7.87
N PHE A 25 6.76 6.61 -9.10
CA PHE A 25 5.33 6.47 -9.34
C PHE A 25 4.73 5.26 -8.62
N ALA A 26 5.38 4.10 -8.67
CA ALA A 26 4.95 2.88 -7.99
C ALA A 26 4.89 3.09 -6.46
N ILE A 27 5.92 3.71 -5.87
CA ILE A 27 5.92 4.11 -4.45
C ILE A 27 4.75 5.07 -4.16
N GLY A 28 4.51 6.03 -5.04
CA GLY A 28 3.39 6.96 -4.95
C GLY A 28 2.02 6.28 -4.99
N LEU A 29 1.87 5.22 -5.80
CA LEU A 29 0.64 4.42 -5.87
C LEU A 29 0.36 3.72 -4.53
N ILE A 30 1.37 3.06 -3.97
CA ILE A 30 1.27 2.38 -2.66
C ILE A 30 0.89 3.40 -1.57
N ARG A 31 1.61 4.53 -1.50
CA ARG A 31 1.36 5.59 -0.50
C ARG A 31 -0.07 6.13 -0.58
N ARG A 32 -0.56 6.44 -1.78
CA ARG A 32 -1.93 6.95 -1.98
C ARG A 32 -2.97 5.93 -1.54
N ALA A 33 -2.76 4.64 -1.83
CA ALA A 33 -3.69 3.59 -1.46
C ALA A 33 -3.76 3.42 0.08
N LEU A 34 -2.62 3.37 0.76
CA LEU A 34 -2.53 3.30 2.22
C LEU A 34 -3.16 4.51 2.92
N LEU A 35 -2.89 5.73 2.41
CA LEU A 35 -3.52 6.95 2.93
C LEU A 35 -5.04 6.94 2.74
N LYS A 36 -5.50 6.54 1.56
CA LYS A 36 -6.94 6.46 1.26
C LYS A 36 -7.65 5.45 2.16
N PHE A 37 -7.00 4.32 2.45
CA PHE A 37 -7.49 3.36 3.44
C PHE A 37 -7.62 4.01 4.81
N GLY A 38 -6.53 4.57 5.35
CA GLY A 38 -6.52 5.20 6.68
C GLY A 38 -7.58 6.29 6.83
N MET A 39 -7.65 7.22 5.86
CA MET A 39 -8.64 8.31 5.88
C MET A 39 -10.08 7.80 5.85
N LYS A 40 -10.39 6.81 5.00
CA LYS A 40 -11.75 6.28 4.92
C LYS A 40 -12.11 5.46 6.15
N TRP A 41 -11.15 4.72 6.70
CA TRP A 41 -11.35 3.95 7.93
C TRP A 41 -11.59 4.88 9.12
N ASP A 42 -10.78 5.92 9.28
CA ASP A 42 -10.96 6.97 10.29
C ASP A 42 -12.33 7.64 10.17
N LEU A 43 -12.74 7.98 8.95
CA LEU A 43 -14.06 8.54 8.69
C LEU A 43 -15.16 7.57 9.15
N TYR A 44 -15.04 6.30 8.79
CA TYR A 44 -16.00 5.27 9.14
C TYR A 44 -16.13 5.07 10.66
N LYS A 45 -15.01 4.78 11.35
CA LYS A 45 -15.03 4.42 12.78
C LYS A 45 -15.39 5.58 13.72
N ASN A 46 -15.13 6.83 13.31
CA ASN A 46 -15.34 8.00 14.17
C ASN A 46 -16.68 8.72 13.90
N HIS A 47 -17.28 8.56 12.72
CA HIS A 47 -18.47 9.32 12.32
C HIS A 47 -19.72 8.47 12.04
N TYR A 48 -19.59 7.14 12.01
CA TYR A 48 -20.71 6.25 11.78
C TYR A 48 -20.85 5.26 12.94
N ASP A 49 -22.08 4.78 13.14
CA ASP A 49 -22.31 3.64 14.01
C ASP A 49 -21.64 2.41 13.41
N PHE A 50 -20.81 1.75 14.23
CA PHE A 50 -20.07 0.59 13.80
C PHE A 50 -21.02 -0.57 13.44
N ASP A 51 -20.90 -1.03 12.19
CA ASP A 51 -21.58 -2.18 11.60
C ASP A 51 -20.51 -3.10 11.01
N SER A 52 -20.36 -4.29 11.58
CA SER A 52 -19.32 -5.23 11.15
C SER A 52 -19.46 -5.62 9.67
N ALA A 53 -20.68 -5.72 9.13
CA ALA A 53 -20.84 -6.09 7.72
C ALA A 53 -20.29 -5.03 6.77
N VAL A 54 -20.50 -3.75 7.11
CA VAL A 54 -19.96 -2.61 6.34
C VAL A 54 -18.44 -2.54 6.49
N ALA A 55 -17.92 -2.77 7.71
CA ALA A 55 -16.48 -2.85 7.95
C ALA A 55 -15.85 -4.00 7.16
N ASP A 56 -16.47 -5.18 7.15
CA ASP A 56 -15.98 -6.35 6.43
C ASP A 56 -15.92 -6.12 4.92
N GLU A 57 -16.96 -5.51 4.33
CA GLU A 57 -16.97 -5.15 2.91
C GLU A 57 -15.88 -4.11 2.60
N PHE A 58 -15.73 -3.10 3.46
CA PHE A 58 -14.68 -2.10 3.34
C PHE A 58 -13.28 -2.75 3.33
N PHE A 59 -13.01 -3.66 4.27
CA PHE A 59 -11.72 -4.35 4.38
C PHE A 59 -11.45 -5.28 3.20
N ARG A 60 -12.45 -6.03 2.71
CA ARG A 60 -12.32 -6.84 1.48
C ARG A 60 -11.98 -5.99 0.27
N ASN A 61 -12.69 -4.87 0.08
CA ASN A 61 -12.44 -3.96 -1.05
C ASN A 61 -11.01 -3.37 -1.03
N PHE A 62 -10.47 -3.07 0.14
CA PHE A 62 -9.09 -2.59 0.27
C PHE A 62 -8.06 -3.71 0.18
N ALA A 63 -8.38 -4.92 0.63
CA ALA A 63 -7.54 -6.09 0.43
C ALA A 63 -7.34 -6.38 -1.06
N ASP A 64 -8.44 -6.40 -1.83
CA ASP A 64 -8.39 -6.59 -3.29
C ASP A 64 -7.54 -5.51 -3.96
N LEU A 65 -7.75 -4.23 -3.63
CA LEU A 65 -6.93 -3.13 -4.15
C LEU A 65 -5.44 -3.30 -3.82
N PHE A 66 -5.10 -3.74 -2.60
CA PHE A 66 -3.71 -3.97 -2.21
C PHE A 66 -3.09 -5.18 -2.90
N ILE A 67 -3.87 -6.22 -3.19
CA ILE A 67 -3.43 -7.34 -4.04
C ILE A 67 -3.11 -6.83 -5.44
N ASP A 68 -4.02 -6.09 -6.07
CA ASP A 68 -3.82 -5.54 -7.42
C ASP A 68 -2.54 -4.72 -7.49
N ILE A 69 -2.37 -3.75 -6.56
CA ILE A 69 -1.17 -2.93 -6.49
C ILE A 69 0.08 -3.79 -6.24
N SER A 70 0.01 -4.82 -5.38
CA SER A 70 1.16 -5.67 -5.08
C SER A 70 1.67 -6.42 -6.31
N VAL A 71 0.77 -6.87 -7.19
CA VAL A 71 1.11 -7.51 -8.45
C VAL A 71 1.70 -6.49 -9.42
N GLU A 72 1.03 -5.35 -9.59
CA GLU A 72 1.43 -4.29 -10.52
C GLU A 72 2.83 -3.74 -10.22
N VAL A 73 3.19 -3.55 -8.95
CA VAL A 73 4.50 -2.98 -8.57
C VAL A 73 5.63 -4.01 -8.49
N SER A 74 5.32 -5.31 -8.56
CA SER A 74 6.31 -6.39 -8.34
C SER A 74 7.42 -6.45 -9.38
N GLU A 75 7.16 -5.93 -10.59
CA GLU A 75 8.14 -5.88 -11.68
C GLU A 75 9.03 -4.62 -11.63
N ILE A 76 8.66 -3.62 -10.82
CA ILE A 76 9.34 -2.30 -10.75
C ILE A 76 10.07 -2.12 -9.43
N LEU A 77 9.45 -2.56 -8.33
CA LEU A 77 9.97 -2.36 -6.99
C LEU A 77 10.57 -3.64 -6.42
N PRO A 78 11.52 -3.54 -5.47
CA PRO A 78 11.98 -4.69 -4.71
C PRO A 78 10.81 -5.48 -4.10
N VAL A 79 10.90 -6.81 -4.14
CA VAL A 79 9.87 -7.77 -3.71
C VAL A 79 9.29 -7.46 -2.31
N VAL A 80 10.09 -6.86 -1.43
CA VAL A 80 9.65 -6.47 -0.08
C VAL A 80 8.40 -5.56 -0.11
N PHE A 81 8.27 -4.64 -1.05
CA PHE A 81 7.13 -3.71 -1.10
C PHE A 81 5.82 -4.42 -1.46
N GLY A 82 5.85 -5.26 -2.50
CA GLY A 82 4.70 -6.09 -2.88
C GLY A 82 4.34 -7.09 -1.77
N SER A 83 5.35 -7.70 -1.14
CA SER A 83 5.13 -8.66 -0.05
C SER A 83 4.46 -8.04 1.18
N GLU A 84 4.83 -6.81 1.57
CA GLU A 84 4.19 -6.13 2.70
C GLU A 84 2.72 -5.77 2.39
N LEU A 85 2.40 -5.35 1.15
CA LEU A 85 1.00 -5.18 0.73
C LEU A 85 0.21 -6.48 0.76
N LEU A 86 0.79 -7.57 0.26
CA LEU A 86 0.13 -8.87 0.23
C LEU A 86 -0.13 -9.42 1.64
N LYS A 87 0.81 -9.24 2.57
CA LYS A 87 0.60 -9.60 3.98
C LYS A 87 -0.54 -8.80 4.61
N LEU A 88 -0.61 -7.50 4.30
CA LEU A 88 -1.69 -6.64 4.78
C LEU A 88 -3.04 -7.04 4.21
N SER A 89 -3.12 -7.37 2.91
CA SER A 89 -4.38 -7.80 2.28
C SER A 89 -4.87 -9.13 2.84
N ILE A 90 -3.97 -10.09 3.07
CA ILE A 90 -4.31 -11.37 3.73
C ILE A 90 -4.90 -11.11 5.12
N LEU A 91 -4.24 -10.27 5.93
CA LEU A 91 -4.73 -9.91 7.26
C LEU A 91 -6.13 -9.26 7.19
N MET A 92 -6.35 -8.37 6.22
CA MET A 92 -7.65 -7.72 6.02
C MET A 92 -8.75 -8.72 5.66
N VAL A 93 -8.46 -9.68 4.78
CA VAL A 93 -9.40 -10.76 4.41
C VAL A 93 -9.71 -11.65 5.60
N ASP A 94 -8.69 -12.03 6.37
CA ASP A 94 -8.84 -12.87 7.57
C ASP A 94 -9.71 -12.17 8.61
N VAL A 95 -9.49 -10.88 8.84
CA VAL A 95 -10.31 -10.07 9.75
C VAL A 95 -11.75 -9.95 9.24
N ALA A 96 -11.96 -9.75 7.94
CA ALA A 96 -13.28 -9.55 7.34
C ALA A 96 -14.12 -10.83 7.23
N ASN A 97 -13.48 -11.99 7.20
CA ASN A 97 -14.15 -13.30 7.09
C ASN A 97 -14.11 -14.10 8.40
N GLY A 98 -13.38 -13.61 9.41
CA GLY A 98 -13.25 -14.26 10.70
C GLY A 98 -14.57 -14.31 11.49
N PRO A 99 -14.71 -15.27 12.43
CA PRO A 99 -15.93 -15.43 13.21
C PRO A 99 -16.20 -14.20 14.08
N LYS A 100 -17.39 -13.61 13.94
CA LYS A 100 -17.85 -12.46 14.76
C LYS A 100 -18.93 -12.81 15.78
N SER A 101 -19.55 -13.98 15.63
CA SER A 101 -20.63 -14.41 16.52
C SER A 101 -20.13 -14.54 17.95
N GLY A 102 -20.81 -13.88 18.89
CA GLY A 102 -20.49 -13.92 20.32
C GLY A 102 -19.33 -13.02 20.75
N LEU A 103 -18.70 -12.27 19.84
CA LEU A 103 -17.70 -11.26 20.20
C LEU A 103 -18.37 -9.97 20.67
N SER A 104 -17.78 -9.33 21.67
CA SER A 104 -18.08 -7.94 21.97
C SER A 104 -17.64 -7.02 20.83
N LYS A 105 -18.21 -5.81 20.78
CA LYS A 105 -17.83 -4.79 19.79
C LYS A 105 -16.33 -4.48 19.84
N ASP A 106 -15.74 -4.38 21.03
CA ASP A 106 -14.32 -4.06 21.21
C ASP A 106 -13.42 -5.19 20.71
N GLU A 107 -13.82 -6.45 20.93
CA GLU A 107 -13.11 -7.62 20.41
C GLU A 107 -13.20 -7.70 18.89
N ALA A 108 -14.36 -7.39 18.31
CA ALA A 108 -14.53 -7.32 16.86
C ALA A 108 -13.66 -6.20 16.26
N LEU A 109 -13.58 -5.04 16.91
CA LEU A 109 -12.81 -3.87 16.48
C LEU A 109 -11.30 -4.12 16.46
N LYS A 110 -10.79 -4.95 17.37
CA LYS A 110 -9.35 -5.21 17.55
C LYS A 110 -8.66 -5.65 16.25
N GLY A 111 -9.28 -6.55 15.48
CA GLY A 111 -8.71 -7.02 14.22
C GLY A 111 -8.60 -5.91 13.16
N TYR A 112 -9.60 -5.03 13.08
CA TYR A 112 -9.56 -3.90 12.14
C TYR A 112 -8.48 -2.88 12.55
N TYR A 113 -8.31 -2.63 13.86
CA TYR A 113 -7.23 -1.78 14.37
C TYR A 113 -5.83 -2.35 14.11
N GLU A 114 -5.69 -3.67 14.11
CA GLU A 114 -4.42 -4.31 13.76
C GLU A 114 -4.04 -4.03 12.30
N CYS A 115 -4.99 -4.16 11.38
CA CYS A 115 -4.75 -3.82 9.98
C CYS A 115 -4.44 -2.33 9.80
N GLU A 116 -5.15 -1.45 10.50
CA GLU A 116 -4.87 -0.01 10.51
C GLU A 116 -3.44 0.28 10.96
N SER A 117 -3.03 -0.32 12.08
CA SER A 117 -1.68 -0.17 12.62
C SER A 117 -0.62 -0.65 11.62
N LYS A 118 -0.86 -1.79 10.96
CA LYS A 118 0.06 -2.34 9.95
C LYS A 118 0.13 -1.47 8.69
N ALA A 119 -1.00 -0.97 8.22
CA ALA A 119 -1.03 -0.03 7.09
C ALA A 119 -0.24 1.25 7.41
N HIS A 120 -0.39 1.79 8.63
CA HIS A 120 0.35 2.96 9.09
C HIS A 120 1.85 2.70 9.25
N GLU A 121 2.23 1.54 9.80
CA GLU A 121 3.62 1.09 9.92
C GLU A 121 4.28 1.06 8.53
N PHE A 122 3.59 0.46 7.56
CA PHE A 122 4.12 0.36 6.20
C PHE A 122 4.21 1.72 5.49
N TYR A 123 3.19 2.56 5.64
CA TYR A 123 3.21 3.94 5.14
C TYR A 123 4.39 4.74 5.71
N SER A 124 4.67 4.61 7.01
CA SER A 124 5.79 5.30 7.67
C SER A 124 7.14 4.84 7.13
N LYS A 125 7.31 3.52 6.90
CA LYS A 125 8.52 2.97 6.25
C LYS A 125 8.73 3.56 4.85
N LEU A 126 7.66 3.73 4.06
CA LEU A 126 7.73 4.33 2.72
C LEU A 126 8.18 5.79 2.76
N ILE A 127 7.73 6.57 3.74
CA ILE A 127 8.19 7.97 3.93
C ILE A 127 9.70 7.99 4.22
N THR A 128 10.15 7.21 5.20
CA THR A 128 11.57 7.20 5.59
C THR A 128 12.47 6.76 4.45
N LEU A 129 12.02 5.82 3.62
CA LEU A 129 12.74 5.40 2.41
C LEU A 129 12.82 6.52 1.37
N SER A 130 11.70 7.22 1.12
CA SER A 130 11.65 8.36 0.20
C SER A 130 12.55 9.51 0.64
N GLU A 131 12.57 9.83 1.94
CA GLU A 131 13.39 10.91 2.51
C GLU A 131 14.89 10.57 2.43
N ASN A 132 15.26 9.32 2.72
CA ASN A 132 16.65 8.86 2.64
C ASN A 132 17.18 8.80 1.19
N VAL A 133 16.32 8.58 0.20
CA VAL A 133 16.69 8.64 -1.23
C VAL A 133 16.88 10.09 -1.68
N SER A 134 15.97 11.00 -1.31
CA SER A 134 16.09 12.43 -1.62
C SER A 134 17.32 13.08 -0.99
N LEU A 135 17.71 12.68 0.23
CA LEU A 135 18.93 13.18 0.89
C LEU A 135 20.22 12.72 0.18
N LYS A 136 20.24 11.51 -0.41
CA LYS A 136 21.40 11.02 -1.17
C LYS A 136 21.54 11.68 -2.55
N LEU A 137 20.44 12.12 -3.15
CA LEU A 137 20.44 12.88 -4.42
C LEU A 137 20.73 14.39 -4.20
N GLY A 138 20.48 14.91 -3.00
CA GLY A 138 20.87 16.27 -2.62
C GLY A 138 22.38 16.47 -2.43
N ASP A 139 23.13 15.38 -2.24
CA ASP A 139 24.60 15.39 -2.11
C ASP A 139 25.34 14.98 -3.40
N SER A 140 24.62 14.62 -4.48
CA SER A 140 25.26 14.17 -5.73
C SER A 140 25.69 15.32 -6.65
N SER A 141 26.36 16.33 -6.09
CA SER A 141 27.15 17.29 -6.89
C SER A 141 28.57 16.78 -7.21
N ASN A 142 28.89 15.50 -6.94
CA ASN A 142 30.08 14.82 -7.45
C ASN A 142 30.01 13.31 -7.18
N VAL A 143 29.51 12.49 -8.11
CA VAL A 143 30.07 11.14 -8.32
C VAL A 143 29.83 10.71 -9.78
N ASP A 144 30.90 10.66 -10.56
CA ASP A 144 30.96 9.97 -11.86
C ASP A 144 30.55 8.50 -11.68
N PHE A 145 29.48 8.09 -12.36
CA PHE A 145 29.15 6.67 -12.51
C PHE A 145 30.08 6.06 -13.57
N THR A 146 31.28 5.65 -13.14
CA THR A 146 32.10 4.74 -13.92
C THR A 146 31.60 3.31 -13.70
N ALA A 147 31.27 2.65 -14.80
CA ALA A 147 30.85 1.25 -14.85
C ALA A 147 31.85 0.32 -14.15
N MET A 148 31.35 -0.61 -13.34
CA MET A 148 32.09 -1.82 -12.97
C MET A 148 31.35 -3.04 -13.51
N THR A 149 31.91 -3.61 -14.56
CA THR A 149 31.79 -5.03 -14.91
C THR A 149 32.43 -5.90 -13.84
N PHE A 150 31.74 -6.95 -13.41
CA PHE A 150 32.31 -8.27 -13.12
C PHE A 150 31.29 -9.35 -13.45
#